data_AF-A0A9D6Y512-F1
#
_entry.id   AF-A0A9D6Y512-F1
#
_cell.length_a   1.000
_cell.length_b   1.000
_cell.length_c   1.000
_cell.angle_alpha   90.00
_cell.angle_beta   90.00
_cell.angle_gamma   90.00
#
_symmetry.space_group_name_H-M   'P 1'
#
loop_
_entity.id
_entity.type
_entity.pdbx_description
1 polymer ?
#
loop_
_entity_poly.entity_id
_entity_poly.type
_entity_poly.pdbx_seq_one_letter_code
_entity_poly.pdbx_strand_id
1 'polypeptide(L)' 'MDPNVQAKELELQRQLGAKVRIAPHATGGGTITIEYTDAEELDGIVGTLLR' A
#
# COMPACT_ATOMS: atom_id res chain seq x y z
N MET A 1 2.02 -15.13 8.20
CA MET A 1 1.61 -14.05 7.27
C MET A 1 1.33 -14.71 5.93
N ASP A 2 0.24 -14.35 5.27
CA ASP A 2 -0.18 -14.97 4.01
C ASP A 2 0.81 -14.61 2.88
N PRO A 3 1.41 -15.58 2.16
CA PRO A 3 2.35 -15.32 1.07
C PRO A 3 1.77 -14.44 -0.05
N ASN A 4 0.46 -14.53 -0.30
CA ASN A 4 -0.21 -13.71 -1.30
C ASN A 4 -0.28 -12.25 -0.87
N VAL A 5 -0.44 -12.00 0.44
CA VAL A 5 -0.46 -10.65 1.01
C VAL A 5 0.92 -10.01 0.89
N GLN A 6 2.00 -10.75 1.21
CA GLN A 6 3.36 -10.23 1.05
C GLN A 6 3.72 -9.93 -0.41
N ALA A 7 3.32 -10.80 -1.34
CA ALA A 7 3.53 -10.56 -2.76
C ALA A 7 2.82 -9.27 -3.21
N LYS A 8 1.59 -9.04 -2.72
CA LYS A 8 0.80 -7.84 -3.00
C LYS A 8 1.40 -6.59 -2.38
N GLU A 9 1.90 -6.66 -1.15
CA GLU A 9 2.63 -5.56 -0.50
C GLU A 9 3.86 -5.16 -1.33
N LEU A 10 4.63 -6.12 -1.81
CA LEU A 10 5.82 -5.85 -2.61
C LEU A 10 5.47 -5.26 -3.98
N GLU A 11 4.39 -5.75 -4.61
CA GLU A 11 3.88 -5.19 -5.85
C GLU A 11 3.48 -3.72 -5.68
N LEU A 12 2.67 -3.40 -4.67
CA LEU A 12 2.23 -2.04 -4.39
C LEU A 12 3.39 -1.12 -3.99
N GLN A 13 4.37 -1.63 -3.24
CA GLN A 13 5.59 -0.86 -2.94
C GLN A 13 6.33 -0.43 -4.20
N ARG A 14 6.45 -1.31 -5.20
CA ARG A 14 7.09 -0.97 -6.48
C ARG A 14 6.27 0.02 -7.31
N GLN A 15 4.95 -0.10 -7.31
CA GLN A 15 4.08 0.77 -8.10
C GLN A 15 3.96 2.17 -7.50
N LEU A 16 3.86 2.27 -6.18
CA LEU A 16 3.65 3.53 -5.47
C LEU A 16 4.96 4.21 -5.08
N GLY A 17 6.10 3.50 -5.12
CA GLY A 17 7.39 4.01 -4.66
C GLY A 17 7.45 4.24 -3.14
N ALA A 18 6.47 3.73 -2.40
CA ALA A 18 6.25 4.01 -0.98
C ALA A 18 6.12 2.70 -0.19
N LYS A 19 6.34 2.76 1.12
CA LYS A 19 6.24 1.57 1.98
C LYS A 19 4.76 1.22 2.22
N VAL A 20 4.38 -0.01 1.87
CA VAL A 20 3.01 -0.49 1.96
C VAL A 20 2.91 -1.67 2.92
N ARG A 21 1.88 -1.66 3.77
CA ARG A 21 1.49 -2.79 4.60
C ARG A 21 0.02 -3.11 4.40
N ILE A 22 -0.32 -4.40 4.34
CA ILE A 22 -1.68 -4.89 4.17
C ILE A 22 -2.04 -5.75 5.38
N ALA A 23 -3.08 -5.34 6.10
CA ALA A 23 -3.61 -6.03 7.26
C ALA A 23 -5.06 -6.48 6.98
N PRO A 24 -5.27 -7.71 6.47
CA PRO A 24 -6.61 -8.25 6.29
C PRO A 24 -7.28 -8.53 7.64
N HIS A 25 -8.59 -8.28 7.74
CA HIS A 25 -9.36 -8.63 8.93
C HIS A 25 -9.92 -10.05 8.82
N ALA A 26 -10.02 -10.76 9.95
CA ALA A 26 -10.50 -12.14 9.99
C ALA A 26 -11.96 -12.28 9.50
N THR A 27 -12.77 -11.24 9.64
CA THR A 27 -14.20 -11.22 9.26
C THR A 27 -14.44 -10.55 7.90
N GLY A 28 -13.40 -10.40 7.08
CA GLY A 28 -13.47 -9.73 5.78
C GLY A 28 -13.10 -8.24 5.84
N GLY A 29 -12.69 -7.69 4.69
CA GLY A 29 -12.10 -6.36 4.60
C GLY A 29 -10.66 -6.32 5.12
N GLY A 30 -10.12 -5.12 5.30
CA GLY A 30 -8.76 -4.93 5.80
C GLY A 30 -8.31 -3.48 5.72
N THR A 31 -7.11 -3.24 6.20
CA THR A 31 -6.44 -1.94 6.15
C THR A 31 -5.23 -2.02 5.24
N ILE A 32 -5.07 -1.04 4.36
CA ILE A 32 -3.82 -0.79 3.65
C ILE A 32 -3.21 0.47 4.24
N THR A 33 -1.98 0.37 4.73
CA THR A 33 -1.22 1.50 5.25
C THR A 33 -0.11 1.82 4.25
N ILE A 34 -0.06 3.07 3.79
CA ILE A 34 1.00 3.60 2.93
C ILE A 34 1.73 4.67 3.74
N GLU A 35 3.02 4.46 4.00
CA GLU A 35 3.87 5.45 4.68
C GLU A 35 4.52 6.35 3.64
N TYR A 36 4.47 7.67 3.88
CA TYR A 36 5.12 8.71 3.08
C TYR A 36 5.90 9.64 4.01
N THR A 37 6.87 10.37 3.47
CA THR A 37 7.82 11.19 4.23
C THR A 37 7.63 12.69 4.02
N ASP A 38 7.05 13.09 2.88
CA ASP A 38 6.75 14.47 2.56
C ASP A 38 5.47 14.61 1.72
N ALA A 39 5.07 15.85 1.45
CA ALA A 39 3.85 16.15 0.71
C ALA A 39 3.95 15.80 -0.79
N GLU A 40 5.16 15.85 -1.38
CA GLU A 40 5.37 15.53 -2.80
C GLU A 40 5.20 14.02 -3.04
N GLU A 41 5.72 13.20 -2.13
CA GLU A 41 5.53 11.75 -2.12
C GLU A 41 4.04 11.39 -1.97
N LEU A 42 3.33 12.06 -1.04
CA LEU A 42 1.88 11.87 -0.87
C LEU A 42 1.11 12.20 -2.15
N ASP A 43 1.40 13.34 -2.79
CA ASP A 43 0.74 13.75 -4.03
C ASP A 43 0.98 12.75 -5.16
N GLY A 44 2.20 12.20 -5.27
CA GLY A 44 2.54 11.14 -6.23
C GLY A 44 1.75 9.84 -5.98
N ILE A 45 1.64 9.41 -4.72
CA ILE A 45 0.85 8.23 -4.33
C ILE A 45 -0.63 8.44 -4.67
N VAL A 46 -1.20 9.57 -4.26
CA VAL A 46 -2.62 9.90 -4.50
C VAL A 46 -2.90 9.99 -6.00
N GLY A 47 -2.02 10.63 -6.77
CA GLY A 47 -2.13 10.69 -8.24
C GLY A 47 -2.07 9.32 -8.91
N THR A 48 -1.41 8.34 -8.32
CA THR A 48 -1.39 6.95 -8.80
C THR A 48 -2.67 6.19 -8.45
N LEU A 49 -3.26 6.43 -7.27
CA LEU A 49 -4.48 5.76 -6.81
C LEU A 49 -5.77 6.28 -7.46
N LEU A 50 -5.79 7.55 -7.87
CA LEU A 50 -6.98 8.21 -8.44
C LEU A 50 -7.04 8.17 -9.97
N ARG A 51 -6.07 7.52 -10.63
CA ARG A 51 -6.08 7.28 -12.08
C ARG A 51 -6.87 6.03 -12.43
#